data_AF-A0A257JC40-F1
#
_entry.id   AF-A0A257JC40-F1
#
_cell.length_a   1.000
_cell.length_b   1.000
_cell.length_c   1.000
_cell.angle_alpha   90.00
_cell.angle_beta   90.00
_cell.angle_gamma   90.00
#
_symmetry.space_group_name_H-M   'P 1'
#
loop_
_entity.id
_entity.type
_entity.pdbx_description
1 polymer ?
#
loop_
_entity_poly.entity_id
_entity_poly.type
_entity_poly.pdbx_seq_one_letter_code
_entity_poly.pdbx_strand_id
1 'polypeptide(L)'
;GGRSYGVAAAAEAYFGKPLSARSLAESAMLAGLPQNPAFANPVTNFDRATQRQRIVLARMVATGVITPEQQAAARAEVLKLRTASTQVLHAEHVAEMARRLVVERFGTEAYSQGLRVHTSLRAADQQAAWAAVRKGVLAYDSRQAWRGPEDTEDLPVANSPDLEAAAAQALKDYRDDEDLRVAIVLRASPKELLAQLA
;
A
#
# COMPACT_ATOMS: atom_id res chain seq x y z
N GLY A 1 7.23 5.67 21.99
CA GLY A 1 6.41 5.65 23.22
C GLY A 1 5.01 6.11 22.86
N GLY A 2 3.97 5.54 23.48
CA GLY A 2 2.58 5.88 23.22
C GLY A 2 2.05 5.38 21.87
N ARG A 3 1.73 4.08 21.80
CA ARG A 3 1.08 3.33 20.69
C ARG A 3 2.00 2.80 19.57
N SER A 4 2.72 1.73 19.92
CA SER A 4 3.21 0.63 19.06
C SER A 4 3.87 0.99 17.72
N TYR A 5 5.15 1.38 17.77
CA TYR A 5 6.06 1.30 16.62
C TYR A 5 6.91 0.03 16.75
N GLY A 6 6.80 -0.89 15.79
CA GLY A 6 7.62 -2.12 15.77
C GLY A 6 6.93 -3.29 15.07
N VAL A 7 7.69 -4.35 14.82
CA VAL A 7 7.32 -5.58 14.10
C VAL A 7 5.95 -6.15 14.51
N ALA A 8 5.52 -5.96 15.75
CA ALA A 8 4.21 -6.35 16.25
C ALA A 8 3.03 -5.65 15.55
N ALA A 9 3.11 -4.34 15.31
CA ALA A 9 2.07 -3.60 14.60
C ALA A 9 2.00 -4.01 13.12
N ALA A 10 3.16 -4.31 12.51
CA ALA A 10 3.22 -4.83 11.16
C ALA A 10 2.64 -6.25 11.05
N ALA A 11 2.87 -7.11 12.04
CA ALA A 11 2.26 -8.44 12.09
C ALA A 11 0.72 -8.35 12.13
N GLU A 12 0.18 -7.52 13.02
CA GLU A 12 -1.26 -7.26 13.14
C GLU A 12 -1.83 -6.70 11.83
N ALA A 13 -1.16 -5.71 11.23
CA ALA A 13 -1.61 -5.05 10.01
C ALA A 13 -1.63 -6.01 8.81
N TYR A 14 -0.55 -6.75 8.58
CA TYR A 14 -0.39 -7.57 7.38
C TYR A 14 -1.06 -8.94 7.47
N PHE A 15 -1.19 -9.53 8.66
CA PHE A 15 -1.87 -10.82 8.76
C PHE A 15 -2.82 -11.02 9.95
N GLY A 16 -3.08 -9.98 10.76
CA GLY A 16 -4.18 -10.03 11.75
C GLY A 16 -3.97 -10.97 12.93
N LYS A 17 -2.71 -11.24 13.30
CA LYS A 17 -2.32 -12.11 14.44
C LYS A 17 -1.20 -11.43 15.25
N PRO A 18 -1.05 -11.76 16.54
CA PRO A 18 0.10 -11.30 17.33
C PRO A 18 1.42 -11.86 16.80
N LEU A 19 2.54 -11.23 17.15
CA LEU A 19 3.89 -11.64 16.73
C LEU A 19 4.25 -13.07 17.19
N SER A 20 3.72 -13.50 18.34
CA SER A 20 3.94 -14.85 18.88
C SER A 20 3.22 -15.95 18.12
N ALA A 21 2.22 -15.61 17.30
CA ALA A 21 1.42 -16.56 16.52
C ALA A 21 1.86 -16.62 15.03
N ARG A 22 3.07 -16.15 14.73
CA ARG A 22 3.61 -16.01 13.38
C ARG A 22 4.33 -17.27 12.94
N SER A 23 4.12 -17.66 11.68
CA SER A 23 4.99 -18.67 11.06
C SER A 23 6.38 -18.09 10.81
N LEU A 24 7.33 -18.99 10.52
CA LEU A 24 8.68 -18.61 10.10
C LEU A 24 8.64 -17.80 8.79
N ALA A 25 7.76 -18.17 7.86
CA ALA A 25 7.57 -17.48 6.60
C ALA A 25 7.02 -16.06 6.79
N GLU A 26 6.00 -15.89 7.65
CA GLU A 26 5.43 -14.59 8.01
C GLU A 26 6.48 -13.70 8.74
N SER A 27 7.27 -14.29 9.63
CA SER A 27 8.33 -13.57 10.35
C SER A 27 9.45 -13.08 9.43
N ALA A 28 9.89 -13.93 8.48
CA ALA A 28 10.87 -13.56 7.48
C ALA A 28 10.36 -12.46 6.53
N MET A 29 9.05 -12.47 6.21
CA MET A 29 8.42 -11.42 5.42
C MET A 29 8.50 -10.06 6.14
N LEU A 30 8.12 -10.02 7.41
CA LEU A 30 8.16 -8.80 8.22
C LEU A 30 9.60 -8.27 8.41
N ALA A 31 10.58 -9.16 8.58
CA ALA A 31 11.99 -8.80 8.71
C ALA A 31 12.60 -8.27 7.40
N GLY A 32 11.98 -8.53 6.24
CA GLY A 32 12.42 -8.05 4.94
C GLY A 32 12.08 -6.57 4.66
N LEU A 33 11.09 -6.02 5.36
CA LEU A 33 10.50 -4.69 5.12
C LEU A 33 11.41 -3.49 5.45
N PRO A 34 12.23 -3.48 6.53
CA PRO A 34 12.93 -2.27 6.97
C PRO A 34 13.95 -1.70 5.97
N GLN A 35 14.54 -2.53 5.10
CA GLN A 35 15.60 -2.06 4.20
C GLN A 35 15.04 -1.24 3.00
N ASN A 36 13.78 -1.47 2.62
CA ASN A 36 13.07 -0.63 1.64
C ASN A 36 11.55 -0.89 1.73
N PRO A 37 10.84 -0.17 2.62
CA PRO A 37 9.42 -0.43 2.87
C PRO A 37 8.51 -0.09 1.67
N ALA A 38 8.93 0.80 0.78
CA ALA A 38 8.18 1.11 -0.45
C ALA A 38 8.29 -0.04 -1.47
N PHE A 39 9.50 -0.56 -1.68
CA PHE A 39 9.78 -1.60 -2.69
C PHE A 39 9.29 -3.01 -2.29
N ALA A 40 9.26 -3.32 -0.99
CA ALA A 40 8.99 -4.67 -0.49
C ALA A 40 7.67 -4.80 0.31
N ASN A 41 6.74 -3.87 0.17
CA ASN A 41 5.43 -3.97 0.83
C ASN A 41 4.59 -5.11 0.22
N PRO A 42 4.19 -6.13 1.01
CA PRO A 42 3.50 -7.31 0.50
C PRO A 42 2.06 -7.03 0.04
N VAL A 43 1.46 -5.90 0.46
CA VAL A 43 0.12 -5.48 0.03
C VAL A 43 0.17 -4.84 -1.35
N THR A 44 1.21 -4.06 -1.66
CA THR A 44 1.35 -3.40 -2.96
C THR A 44 2.05 -4.26 -4.00
N ASN A 45 3.07 -5.04 -3.60
CA ASN A 45 3.82 -5.92 -4.49
C ASN A 45 4.24 -7.22 -3.79
N PHE A 46 3.37 -8.23 -3.85
CA PHE A 46 3.58 -9.51 -3.18
C PHE A 46 4.79 -10.29 -3.71
N ASP A 47 5.04 -10.23 -5.03
CA ASP A 47 6.15 -10.96 -5.64
C ASP A 47 7.51 -10.42 -5.18
N ARG A 48 7.67 -9.09 -5.14
CA ARG A 48 8.90 -8.46 -4.61
C ARG A 48 9.08 -8.72 -3.12
N ALA A 49 8.01 -8.61 -2.35
CA ALA A 49 8.03 -8.94 -0.93
C ALA A 49 8.45 -10.40 -0.70
N THR A 50 8.00 -11.32 -1.55
CA THR A 50 8.40 -12.74 -1.52
C THR A 50 9.87 -12.96 -1.88
N GLN A 51 10.38 -12.30 -2.91
CA GLN A 51 11.82 -12.36 -3.23
C GLN A 51 12.67 -11.87 -2.05
N ARG A 52 12.23 -10.78 -1.41
CA ARG A 52 12.88 -10.22 -0.23
C ARG A 52 12.84 -11.16 0.97
N GLN A 53 11.69 -11.76 1.24
CA GLN A 53 11.49 -12.79 2.26
C GLN A 53 12.46 -13.98 2.05
N ARG A 54 12.67 -14.42 0.80
CA ARG A 54 13.62 -15.50 0.49
C ARG A 54 15.07 -15.15 0.82
N ILE A 55 15.49 -13.91 0.62
CA ILE A 55 16.83 -13.42 1.01
C ILE A 55 16.98 -13.48 2.54
N VAL A 56 15.95 -13.07 3.28
CA VAL A 56 15.94 -13.16 4.75
C VAL A 56 16.07 -14.62 5.20
N LEU A 57 15.27 -15.53 4.63
CA LEU A 57 15.35 -16.96 4.94
C LEU A 57 16.74 -17.55 4.61
N ALA A 58 17.39 -17.09 3.54
CA ALA A 58 18.76 -17.50 3.21
C ALA A 58 19.76 -17.05 4.27
N ARG A 59 19.65 -15.80 4.74
CA ARG A 59 20.48 -15.28 5.83
C ARG A 59 20.23 -15.97 7.16
N MET A 60 19.00 -16.35 7.46
CA MET A 60 18.67 -17.09 8.69
C MET A 60 19.31 -18.47 8.72
N VAL A 61 19.37 -19.16 7.58
CA VAL A 61 20.14 -20.43 7.46
C VAL A 61 21.63 -20.17 7.64
N ALA A 62 22.17 -19.17 6.93
CA ALA A 62 23.60 -18.86 6.97
C ALA A 62 24.10 -18.45 8.37
N THR A 63 23.22 -17.89 9.20
CA THR A 63 23.51 -17.51 10.59
C THR A 63 23.15 -18.59 11.61
N GLY A 64 22.66 -19.75 11.16
CA GLY A 64 22.32 -20.89 12.02
C GLY A 64 21.04 -20.71 12.84
N VAL A 65 20.21 -19.72 12.53
CA VAL A 65 18.94 -19.45 13.24
C VAL A 65 17.85 -20.46 12.86
N ILE A 66 17.91 -21.00 11.64
CA ILE A 66 17.01 -22.04 11.13
C ILE A 66 17.78 -23.09 10.32
N THR A 67 17.20 -24.27 10.14
CA THR A 67 17.77 -25.33 9.30
C THR A 67 17.38 -25.17 7.82
N PRO A 68 18.10 -25.81 6.88
CA PRO A 68 17.72 -25.85 5.47
C PRO A 68 16.31 -26.42 5.23
N GLU A 69 15.88 -27.40 6.03
CA GLU A 69 14.56 -28.01 5.95
C GLU A 69 13.48 -27.02 6.38
N GLN A 70 13.72 -26.25 7.45
CA GLN A 70 12.83 -25.19 7.90
C GLN A 70 12.72 -24.07 6.85
N GLN A 71 13.83 -23.74 6.17
CA GLN A 71 13.79 -22.81 5.03
C GLN A 71 12.93 -23.36 3.89
N ALA A 72 13.08 -24.63 3.52
CA ALA A 72 12.29 -25.24 2.46
C ALA A 72 10.79 -25.22 2.79
N ALA A 73 10.43 -25.57 4.03
CA ALA A 73 9.06 -25.49 4.52
C ALA A 73 8.51 -24.05 4.48
N ALA A 74 9.28 -23.07 4.95
CA ALA A 74 8.88 -21.66 4.94
C ALA A 74 8.73 -21.09 3.52
N ARG A 75 9.51 -21.57 2.55
CA ARG A 75 9.39 -21.17 1.13
C ARG A 75 8.16 -21.76 0.45
N ALA A 76 7.71 -22.93 0.90
CA ALA A 76 6.52 -23.60 0.37
C ALA A 76 5.22 -23.09 1.01
N GLU A 77 5.32 -22.34 2.11
CA GLU A 77 4.16 -21.79 2.80
C GLU A 77 3.44 -20.71 1.96
N VAL A 78 2.15 -20.91 1.71
CA VAL A 78 1.30 -19.91 1.07
C VAL A 78 0.89 -18.87 2.10
N LEU A 79 1.51 -17.69 2.04
CA LEU A 79 1.20 -16.59 2.95
C LEU A 79 -0.18 -16.00 2.63
N LYS A 80 -1.05 -15.99 3.63
CA LYS A 80 -2.35 -15.31 3.56
C LYS A 80 -2.24 -13.94 4.20
N LEU A 81 -2.14 -12.91 3.38
CA LEU A 81 -2.27 -11.55 3.87
C LEU A 81 -3.68 -11.31 4.36
N ARG A 82 -3.81 -10.51 5.41
CA ARG A 82 -5.07 -9.92 5.80
C ARG A 82 -5.48 -8.99 4.66
N THR A 83 -6.43 -9.44 3.86
CA THR A 83 -7.24 -8.53 3.05
C THR A 83 -7.85 -7.54 4.02
N ALA A 84 -7.57 -6.25 3.86
CA ALA A 84 -8.36 -5.24 4.54
C ALA A 84 -9.82 -5.57 4.24
N SER A 85 -10.60 -5.92 5.26
CA SER A 85 -12.05 -6.09 5.11
C SER A 85 -12.63 -4.70 4.96
N THR A 86 -12.40 -4.10 3.81
CA THR A 86 -12.94 -2.82 3.46
C THR A 86 -13.93 -3.09 2.36
N GLN A 87 -15.22 -3.11 2.73
CA GLN A 87 -16.10 -2.28 1.92
C GLN A 87 -15.49 -0.87 2.03
N VAL A 88 -14.64 -0.51 1.07
CA VAL A 88 -14.10 0.85 0.95
C VAL A 88 -15.30 1.68 0.52
N LEU A 89 -16.07 2.13 1.50
CA LEU A 89 -17.08 3.14 1.22
C LEU A 89 -16.32 4.46 1.10
N HIS A 90 -16.19 4.97 -0.12
CA HIS A 90 -15.63 6.30 -0.37
C HIS A 90 -16.58 7.38 0.14
N ALA A 91 -16.47 7.66 1.44
CA ALA A 91 -17.26 8.63 2.16
C ALA A 91 -16.38 9.63 2.90
N GLU A 92 -15.15 9.85 2.45
CA GLU A 92 -14.13 10.71 3.07
C GLU A 92 -14.66 12.12 3.32
N HIS A 93 -15.36 12.69 2.32
CA HIS A 93 -16.02 13.99 2.47
C HIS A 93 -17.13 13.98 3.53
N VAL A 94 -17.94 12.92 3.60
CA VAL A 94 -19.01 12.80 4.59
C VAL A 94 -18.45 12.57 5.98
N ALA A 95 -17.39 11.78 6.10
CA ALA A 95 -16.65 11.56 7.34
C ALA A 95 -16.03 12.86 7.84
N GLU A 96 -15.44 13.67 6.96
CA GLU A 96 -14.90 14.99 7.29
C GLU A 96 -16.00 15.97 7.71
N MET A 97 -17.15 15.99 7.02
CA MET A 97 -18.31 16.78 7.44
C MET A 97 -18.80 16.37 8.83
N ALA A 98 -18.91 15.06 9.09
CA ALA A 98 -19.30 14.53 10.40
C ALA A 98 -18.26 14.91 11.48
N ARG A 99 -16.97 14.79 11.18
CA ARG A 99 -15.88 15.19 12.09
C ARG A 99 -15.97 16.67 12.45
N ARG A 100 -16.16 17.56 11.46
CA ARG A 100 -16.31 19.00 11.69
C ARG A 100 -17.48 19.31 12.59
N LEU A 101 -18.65 18.72 12.30
CA LEU A 101 -19.86 18.94 13.10
C LEU A 101 -19.69 18.45 14.55
N VAL A 102 -19.02 17.32 14.76
CA VAL A 102 -18.74 16.80 16.10
C VAL A 102 -17.80 17.73 16.85
N VAL A 103 -16.71 18.18 16.22
CA VAL A 103 -15.77 19.13 16.86
C VAL A 103 -16.44 20.47 17.15
N GLU A 104 -17.27 20.97 16.24
CA GLU A 104 -18.04 22.20 16.44
C GLU A 104 -18.96 22.12 17.66
N ARG A 105 -19.59 20.95 17.87
CA ARG A 105 -20.56 20.75 18.95
C ARG A 105 -19.95 20.35 20.29
N PHE A 106 -18.85 19.60 20.28
CA PHE A 106 -18.28 18.94 21.45
C PHE A 106 -16.83 19.34 21.75
N GLY A 107 -16.24 20.23 20.96
CA GLY A 107 -14.84 20.63 21.10
C GLY A 107 -13.85 19.57 20.61
N THR A 108 -12.57 19.82 20.82
CA THR A 108 -11.49 18.91 20.41
C THR A 108 -11.38 17.69 21.33
N GLU A 109 -11.97 17.75 22.53
CA GLU A 109 -12.06 16.63 23.46
C GLU A 109 -12.85 15.45 22.87
N ALA A 110 -13.71 15.70 21.87
CA ALA A 110 -14.44 14.66 21.17
C ALA A 110 -13.52 13.56 20.59
N TYR A 111 -12.27 13.89 20.26
CA TYR A 111 -11.28 12.93 19.77
C TYR A 111 -10.87 11.86 20.79
N SER A 112 -11.01 12.13 22.09
CA SER A 112 -10.59 11.22 23.16
C SER A 112 -11.76 10.53 23.87
N GLN A 113 -12.99 10.94 23.60
CA GLN A 113 -14.20 10.45 24.28
C GLN A 113 -14.78 9.15 23.72
N GLY A 114 -14.25 8.64 22.61
CA GLY A 114 -14.72 7.38 22.01
C GLY A 114 -16.17 7.45 21.47
N LEU A 115 -16.58 8.63 20.99
CA LEU A 115 -17.94 8.84 20.46
C LEU A 115 -18.21 7.97 19.23
N ARG A 116 -19.43 7.42 19.15
CA ARG A 116 -19.94 6.74 17.96
C ARG A 116 -20.87 7.67 17.20
N VAL A 117 -20.52 7.97 15.95
CA VAL A 117 -21.26 8.90 15.09
C VAL A 117 -21.99 8.08 14.02
N HIS A 118 -23.32 8.16 14.03
CA HIS A 118 -24.16 7.55 13.00
C HIS A 118 -24.69 8.65 12.09
N THR A 119 -24.42 8.53 10.80
CA THR A 119 -24.86 9.51 9.79
C THR A 119 -26.11 9.01 9.08
N SER A 120 -26.79 9.90 8.35
CA SER A 120 -27.91 9.55 7.47
C SER A 120 -27.46 8.96 6.12
N LEU A 121 -26.17 8.73 5.93
CA LEU A 121 -25.60 8.28 4.66
C LEU A 121 -26.01 6.83 4.37
N ARG A 122 -26.57 6.59 3.18
CA ARG A 122 -26.76 5.23 2.66
C ARG A 122 -25.53 4.83 1.87
N ALA A 123 -24.94 3.68 2.22
CA ALA A 123 -23.69 3.22 1.62
C ALA A 123 -23.81 3.01 0.09
N ALA A 124 -24.89 2.38 -0.37
CA ALA A 124 -25.11 2.14 -1.80
C ALA A 124 -25.21 3.45 -2.60
N ASP A 125 -25.95 4.43 -2.08
CA ASP A 125 -26.12 5.74 -2.74
C ASP A 125 -24.79 6.49 -2.81
N GLN A 126 -23.99 6.47 -1.73
CA GLN A 126 -22.68 7.11 -1.71
C GLN A 126 -21.71 6.45 -2.69
N GLN A 127 -21.69 5.12 -2.76
CA GLN A 127 -20.83 4.40 -3.69
C GLN A 127 -21.19 4.73 -5.14
N ALA A 128 -22.49 4.79 -5.46
CA ALA A 128 -22.97 5.20 -6.77
C ALA A 128 -22.61 6.66 -7.10
N ALA A 129 -22.76 7.57 -6.14
CA ALA A 129 -22.41 8.99 -6.29
C ALA A 129 -20.91 9.18 -6.55
N TRP A 130 -20.06 8.50 -5.76
CA TRP A 130 -18.61 8.53 -5.94
C TRP A 130 -18.21 8.03 -7.34
N ALA A 131 -18.73 6.87 -7.75
CA ALA A 131 -18.42 6.29 -9.06
C ALA A 131 -18.90 7.20 -10.21
N ALA A 132 -20.07 7.83 -10.07
CA ALA A 132 -20.62 8.73 -11.08
C ALA A 132 -19.77 9.99 -11.25
N VAL A 133 -19.36 10.63 -10.15
CA VAL A 133 -18.49 11.82 -10.19
C VAL A 133 -17.14 11.47 -10.82
N ARG A 134 -16.50 10.40 -10.35
CA ARG A 134 -15.20 9.95 -10.85
C ARG A 134 -15.24 9.66 -12.35
N LYS A 135 -16.22 8.87 -12.80
CA LYS A 135 -16.44 8.58 -14.21
C LYS A 135 -16.66 9.87 -15.02
N GLY A 136 -17.47 10.79 -14.52
CA GLY A 136 -17.76 12.06 -15.19
C GLY A 136 -16.52 12.93 -15.38
N VAL A 137 -15.70 13.06 -14.33
CA VAL A 137 -14.45 13.84 -14.36
C VAL A 137 -13.44 13.21 -15.32
N LEU A 138 -13.20 11.90 -15.24
CA LEU A 138 -12.26 11.21 -16.13
C LEU A 138 -12.72 11.23 -17.61
N ALA A 139 -14.02 11.10 -17.86
CA ALA A 139 -14.56 11.21 -19.22
C ALA A 139 -14.49 12.65 -19.76
N TYR A 140 -14.56 13.65 -18.90
CA TYR A 140 -14.32 15.04 -19.29
C TYR A 140 -12.83 15.26 -19.61
N ASP A 141 -11.93 14.83 -18.73
CA ASP A 141 -10.49 15.04 -18.86
C ASP A 141 -9.89 14.34 -20.08
N SER A 142 -10.29 13.09 -20.35
CA SER A 142 -9.78 12.32 -21.50
C SER A 142 -10.14 12.91 -22.88
N ARG A 143 -11.11 13.83 -22.95
CA ARG A 143 -11.46 14.56 -24.18
C ARG A 143 -10.66 15.84 -24.36
N GLN A 144 -9.94 16.28 -23.34
CA GLN A 144 -9.09 17.47 -23.41
C GLN A 144 -7.70 17.12 -23.96
N ALA A 145 -6.97 18.13 -24.37
CA ALA A 145 -5.55 17.95 -24.71
C ALA A 145 -4.77 17.50 -23.48
N TRP A 146 -3.82 16.59 -23.68
CA TRP A 146 -2.93 16.12 -22.61
C TRP A 146 -2.16 17.29 -21.99
N ARG A 147 -2.17 17.36 -20.65
CA ARG A 147 -1.63 18.49 -19.88
C ARG A 147 -0.14 18.37 -19.56
N GLY A 148 0.49 17.25 -19.93
CA GLY A 148 1.86 16.92 -19.51
C GLY A 148 1.88 16.05 -18.25
N PRO A 149 3.03 15.46 -17.91
CA PRO A 149 3.20 14.69 -16.67
C PRO A 149 3.04 15.59 -15.44
N GLU A 150 2.63 15.00 -14.31
CA GLU A 150 2.50 15.73 -13.04
C GLU A 150 3.86 16.17 -12.47
N ASP A 151 4.91 15.37 -12.71
CA ASP A 151 6.29 15.66 -12.28
C ASP A 151 7.31 14.94 -13.19
N THR A 152 8.60 15.25 -13.00
CA THR A 152 9.74 14.65 -13.71
C THR A 152 10.80 14.18 -12.73
N GLU A 153 11.36 12.99 -12.98
CA GLU A 153 12.36 12.36 -12.11
C GLU A 153 13.62 11.99 -12.90
N ASP A 154 14.78 12.23 -12.30
CA ASP A 154 16.07 11.83 -12.86
C ASP A 154 16.38 10.38 -12.48
N LEU A 155 16.19 9.49 -13.44
CA LEU A 155 16.45 8.06 -13.27
C LEU A 155 17.80 7.63 -13.87
N PRO A 156 18.45 6.61 -13.29
CA PRO A 156 19.64 6.01 -13.89
C PRO A 156 19.33 5.39 -15.26
N VAL A 157 20.37 5.14 -16.04
CA VAL A 157 20.26 4.69 -17.44
C VAL A 157 19.29 3.51 -17.59
N ALA A 158 18.48 3.56 -18.65
CA ALA A 158 17.54 2.50 -19.00
C ALA A 158 18.23 1.12 -19.03
N ASN A 159 17.61 0.11 -18.40
CA ASN A 159 18.12 -1.25 -18.19
C ASN A 159 19.23 -1.42 -17.14
N SER A 160 19.49 -0.43 -16.28
CA SER A 160 20.32 -0.65 -15.09
C SER A 160 19.56 -1.46 -14.02
N PRO A 161 20.24 -2.33 -13.25
CA PRO A 161 19.62 -3.02 -12.12
C PRO A 161 19.11 -2.05 -11.03
N ASP A 162 19.61 -0.81 -11.04
CA ASP A 162 19.25 0.24 -10.09
C ASP A 162 18.00 1.04 -10.49
N LEU A 163 17.55 0.92 -11.75
CA LEU A 163 16.39 1.67 -12.27
C LEU A 163 15.11 1.38 -11.49
N GLU A 164 14.83 0.10 -11.22
CA GLU A 164 13.62 -0.29 -10.46
C GLU A 164 13.68 0.23 -9.02
N ALA A 165 14.85 0.20 -8.39
CA ALA A 165 15.03 0.70 -7.04
C ALA A 165 14.88 2.23 -6.98
N ALA A 166 15.42 2.94 -7.98
CA ALA A 166 15.29 4.38 -8.11
C ALA A 166 13.84 4.80 -8.37
N ALA A 167 13.13 4.11 -9.27
CA ALA A 167 11.73 4.38 -9.56
C ALA A 167 10.82 4.13 -8.35
N ALA A 168 11.01 3.01 -7.63
CA ALA A 168 10.26 2.74 -6.40
C ALA A 168 10.54 3.76 -5.30
N GLN A 169 11.78 4.28 -5.23
CA GLN A 169 12.14 5.34 -4.30
C GLN A 169 11.50 6.68 -4.68
N ALA A 170 11.48 7.03 -5.97
CA ALA A 170 10.81 8.24 -6.46
C ALA A 170 9.30 8.18 -6.22
N LEU A 171 8.69 7.02 -6.47
CA LEU A 171 7.25 6.81 -6.31
C LEU A 171 6.82 6.49 -4.87
N LYS A 172 7.72 6.54 -3.87
CA LYS A 172 7.44 6.09 -2.49
C LYS A 172 6.27 6.81 -1.81
N ASP A 173 6.05 8.08 -2.17
CA ASP A 173 5.02 8.95 -1.59
C ASP A 173 3.74 8.96 -2.43
N TYR A 174 3.78 8.34 -3.61
CA TYR A 174 2.65 8.17 -4.50
C TYR A 174 1.96 6.83 -4.26
N ARG A 175 0.67 6.78 -4.60
CA ARG A 175 -0.14 5.55 -4.48
C ARG A 175 -1.03 5.41 -5.70
N ASP A 176 -1.21 4.18 -6.15
CA ASP A 176 -2.24 3.85 -7.12
C ASP A 176 -3.62 4.24 -6.54
N ASP A 177 -4.49 4.79 -7.41
CA ASP A 177 -5.87 5.16 -7.11
C ASP A 177 -6.80 4.21 -7.86
N GLU A 178 -7.10 3.08 -7.23
CA GLU A 178 -7.95 2.01 -7.76
C GLU A 178 -7.62 1.57 -9.20
N ASP A 179 -8.24 2.18 -10.21
CA ASP A 179 -8.04 1.88 -11.63
C ASP A 179 -6.95 2.76 -12.29
N LEU A 180 -6.43 3.77 -11.59
CA LEU A 180 -5.34 4.63 -12.03
C LEU A 180 -4.05 4.21 -11.35
N ARG A 181 -3.05 3.91 -12.17
CA ARG A 181 -1.74 3.47 -11.70
C ARG A 181 -0.72 4.56 -11.88
N VAL A 182 0.06 4.82 -10.84
CA VAL A 182 1.16 5.77 -10.91
C VAL A 182 2.36 5.08 -11.55
N ALA A 183 2.94 5.73 -12.55
CA ALA A 183 4.09 5.22 -13.28
C ALA A 183 5.01 6.35 -13.73
N ILE A 184 6.31 6.06 -13.80
CA ILE A 184 7.27 6.94 -14.47
C ILE A 184 7.33 6.53 -15.93
N VAL A 185 6.98 7.45 -16.82
CA VAL A 185 7.05 7.23 -18.27
C VAL A 185 8.50 7.36 -18.72
N LEU A 186 9.10 6.25 -19.16
CA LEU A 186 10.47 6.22 -19.65
C LEU A 186 10.55 6.53 -21.15
N ARG A 187 9.52 6.13 -21.91
CA ARG A 187 9.40 6.43 -23.34
C ARG A 187 7.94 6.50 -23.74
N ALA A 188 7.58 7.52 -24.51
CA ALA A 188 6.26 7.65 -25.12
C ALA A 188 6.39 7.95 -26.62
N SER A 189 5.61 7.24 -27.43
CA SER A 189 5.42 7.49 -28.85
C SER A 189 3.95 7.25 -29.22
N PRO A 190 3.49 7.62 -30.43
CA PRO A 190 2.11 7.36 -30.85
C PRO A 190 1.69 5.88 -30.85
N LYS A 191 2.65 4.93 -30.79
CA LYS A 191 2.38 3.48 -30.89
C LYS A 191 2.88 2.67 -29.69
N GLU A 192 3.65 3.29 -28.79
CA GLU A 192 4.34 2.58 -27.72
C GLU A 192 4.49 3.49 -26.51
N LEU A 193 4.13 2.96 -25.33
CA LEU A 193 4.38 3.56 -24.03
C LEU A 193 5.19 2.56 -23.19
N LEU A 194 6.37 2.97 -22.75
CA LEU A 194 7.19 2.23 -21.81
C LEU A 194 7.20 3.01 -20.50
N ALA A 195 6.68 2.38 -19.45
CA ALA A 195 6.54 3.00 -18.13
C ALA A 195 7.00 2.04 -17.03
N GLN A 196 7.67 2.59 -16.02
CA GLN A 196 8.08 1.89 -14.83
C GLN A 196 7.08 2.17 -13.71
N LEU A 197 6.46 1.12 -13.21
CA LEU A 197 5.53 1.19 -12.08
C LEU A 197 6.30 1.16 -10.76
N ALA A 198 5.66 1.64 -9.70
CA ALA A 198 6.18 1.61 -8.33
C ALA A 198 6.61 0.20 -7.88
#